data_AF-A0A835EEB0-F1
#
_entry.id   AF-A0A835EEB0-F1
#
_cell.length_a   1.000
_cell.length_b   1.000
_cell.length_c   1.000
_cell.angle_alpha   90.00
_cell.angle_beta   90.00
_cell.angle_gamma   90.00
#
_symmetry.space_group_name_H-M   'P 1'
#
loop_
_entity.id
_entity.type
_entity.pdbx_description
1 polymer ?
#
loop_
_entity_poly.entity_id
_entity_poly.type
_entity_poly.pdbx_seq_one_letter_code
_entity_poly.pdbx_strand_id
1 'polypeptide(L)'
;MTSMLASQLIHVMQPTRSLLRWSDDLHMIFVKAVAYLGGPHEAKPTALKKTMEAMGVMGLTIQNIKSHLQRYREKCELGAEAPYEVPGPTSLSKAALNQYDPFT
;
A
#
# COMPACT_ATOMS: atom_id res chain seq x y z
N MET A 1 9.27 20.91 38.86
CA MET A 1 8.90 21.03 37.44
C MET A 1 10.07 20.48 36.62
N THR A 2 10.12 19.17 36.41
CA THR A 2 11.31 18.50 35.86
C THR A 2 11.37 18.63 34.34
N SER A 3 12.40 19.34 33.88
CA SER A 3 13.15 19.11 32.64
C SER A 3 12.37 19.07 31.30
N MET A 4 12.35 20.21 30.61
CA MET A 4 12.06 20.32 29.16
C MET A 4 13.33 20.73 28.39
N LEU A 5 14.52 20.24 28.81
CA LEU A 5 15.81 20.58 28.18
C LEU A 5 16.63 19.33 27.84
N ALA A 6 16.01 18.31 27.25
CA ALA A 6 16.74 17.12 26.82
C ALA A 6 16.27 16.54 25.47
N SER A 7 15.79 17.35 24.53
CA SER A 7 15.23 16.82 23.28
C SER A 7 15.72 17.45 21.98
N GLN A 8 16.69 18.39 22.01
CA GLN A 8 17.16 19.08 20.79
C GLN A 8 18.55 18.64 20.28
N LEU A 9 19.17 17.59 20.83
CA LEU A 9 20.55 17.18 20.49
C LEU A 9 20.74 15.66 20.28
N ILE A 10 19.77 14.95 19.70
CA ILE A 10 19.98 13.55 19.23
C ILE A 10 19.32 13.31 17.86
N HIS A 11 19.59 14.15 16.86
CA HIS A 11 19.16 13.89 15.47
C HIS A 11 20.25 14.18 14.42
N VAL A 12 21.53 14.23 14.80
CA VAL A 12 22.59 14.57 13.83
C VAL A 12 23.57 13.42 13.56
N MET A 13 23.40 12.26 14.20
CA MET A 13 24.20 11.07 13.88
C MET A 13 23.35 9.81 13.89
N GLN A 14 22.47 9.66 12.90
CA GLN A 14 22.03 8.32 12.52
C GLN A 14 22.89 7.91 11.33
N PRO A 15 23.70 6.83 11.43
CA PRO A 15 24.53 6.35 10.32
C PRO A 15 23.62 6.20 9.11
N THR A 16 24.08 6.69 7.95
CA THR A 16 23.37 6.73 6.66
C THR A 16 22.43 5.55 6.52
N ARG A 17 21.20 5.72 7.02
CA ARG A 17 20.22 4.64 7.10
C ARG A 17 19.97 4.33 5.65
N SER A 18 20.40 3.16 5.17
CA SER A 18 20.14 2.77 3.79
C SER A 18 18.64 2.88 3.60
N LEU A 19 18.22 3.94 2.91
CA LEU A 19 16.82 4.24 2.73
C LEU A 19 16.29 3.09 1.90
N LEU A 20 15.49 2.23 2.52
CA LEU A 20 14.84 1.15 1.81
C LEU A 20 14.10 1.74 0.62
N ARG A 21 14.45 1.27 -0.58
CA ARG A 21 13.75 1.64 -1.80
C ARG A 21 12.48 0.81 -1.91
N TRP A 22 11.34 1.48 -1.79
CA TRP A 22 10.04 0.90 -2.12
C TRP A 22 9.89 0.80 -3.64
N SER A 23 10.28 -0.35 -4.22
CA SER A 23 9.96 -0.68 -5.61
C SER A 23 8.48 -1.00 -5.78
N ASP A 24 7.97 -0.94 -7.01
CA ASP A 24 6.57 -1.23 -7.32
C ASP A 24 6.15 -2.65 -6.88
N ASP A 25 7.02 -3.65 -7.08
CA ASP A 25 6.77 -5.02 -6.63
C ASP A 25 6.63 -5.11 -5.10
N LEU A 26 7.52 -4.43 -4.38
CA LEU A 26 7.51 -4.39 -2.92
C LEU A 26 6.27 -3.64 -2.40
N HIS A 27 5.89 -2.57 -3.11
CA HIS A 27 4.67 -1.82 -2.83
C HIS A 27 3.42 -2.65 -3.04
N MET A 28 3.35 -3.44 -4.11
CA MET A 28 2.22 -4.34 -4.39
C MET A 28 2.03 -5.35 -3.26
N ILE A 29 3.12 -5.95 -2.75
CA ILE A 29 3.06 -6.86 -1.61
C ILE A 29 2.57 -6.13 -0.35
N PHE A 30 3.05 -4.90 -0.12
CA PHE A 30 2.58 -4.07 0.98
C PHE A 30 1.08 -3.78 0.90
N VAL A 31 0.56 -3.40 -0.26
CA VAL A 31 -0.88 -3.13 -0.45
C VAL A 31 -1.71 -4.39 -0.21
N LYS A 32 -1.25 -5.55 -0.69
CA LYS A 32 -1.89 -6.84 -0.41
C LYS A 32 -1.91 -7.15 1.10
N ALA A 33 -0.81 -6.90 1.80
CA ALA A 33 -0.73 -7.08 3.24
C ALA A 33 -1.65 -6.10 4.01
N VAL A 34 -1.75 -4.85 3.57
CA VAL A 34 -2.70 -3.86 4.13
C VAL A 34 -4.15 -4.30 3.91
N ALA A 35 -4.49 -4.77 2.71
CA ALA A 35 -5.82 -5.27 2.40
C ALA A 35 -6.17 -6.49 3.28
N TYR A 36 -5.22 -7.42 3.47
CA TYR A 36 -5.40 -8.58 4.35
C TYR A 36 -5.67 -8.19 5.82
N LEU A 37 -5.13 -7.06 6.26
CA LEU A 37 -5.33 -6.55 7.62
C LEU A 37 -6.58 -5.66 7.78
N GLY A 38 -7.45 -5.60 6.77
CA GLY A 38 -8.69 -4.83 6.83
C GLY A 38 -8.54 -3.36 6.42
N GLY A 39 -7.44 -3.00 5.74
CA GLY A 39 -7.25 -1.67 5.16
C GLY A 39 -6.25 -0.78 5.91
N PRO A 40 -5.99 0.43 5.40
CA PRO A 40 -4.91 1.29 5.86
C PRO A 40 -5.01 1.71 7.33
N HIS A 41 -6.22 1.92 7.85
CA HIS A 41 -6.45 2.36 9.23
C HIS A 41 -6.26 1.23 10.26
N GLU A 42 -6.76 0.04 9.94
CA GLU A 42 -6.66 -1.16 10.80
C GLU A 42 -5.26 -1.80 10.80
N ALA A 43 -4.53 -1.65 9.69
CA ALA A 43 -3.20 -2.22 9.57
C ALA A 43 -2.21 -1.59 10.57
N LYS A 44 -1.64 -2.42 11.47
CA LYS A 44 -0.59 -2.03 12.41
C LYS A 44 0.80 -2.31 11.83
N PRO A 45 1.82 -1.43 12.03
CA PRO A 45 3.16 -1.64 11.46
C PRO A 45 3.82 -2.98 11.82
N THR A 46 3.58 -3.49 13.03
CA THR A 46 4.09 -4.79 13.49
C THR A 46 3.38 -5.96 12.80
N ALA A 47 2.07 -5.86 12.58
CA ALA A 47 1.30 -6.87 11.87
C ALA A 47 1.69 -6.91 10.39
N LEU A 48 1.81 -5.73 9.74
CA LEU A 48 2.27 -5.62 8.36
C LEU A 48 3.64 -6.25 8.15
N LYS A 49 4.59 -6.02 9.06
CA LYS A 49 5.91 -6.65 9.00
C LYS A 49 5.79 -8.17 8.94
N LYS A 50 5.03 -8.75 9.86
CA LYS A 50 4.83 -10.21 9.93
C LYS A 50 4.14 -10.76 8.68
N THR A 51 3.13 -10.06 8.17
CA THR A 51 2.42 -10.46 6.94
C THR A 51 3.34 -10.39 5.72
N MET A 52 4.16 -9.33 5.59
CA MET A 52 5.12 -9.21 4.48
C MET A 52 6.23 -10.27 4.56
N GLU A 53 6.70 -10.59 5.77
CA GLU A 53 7.65 -11.70 5.99
C GLU A 53 7.04 -13.05 5.59
N ALA A 54 5.76 -13.29 5.92
CA ALA A 54 5.05 -14.50 5.49
C ALA A 54 4.85 -14.56 3.96
N MET A 55 4.83 -13.41 3.28
CA MET A 55 4.80 -13.29 1.81
C MET A 55 6.21 -13.37 1.16
N GLY A 56 7.25 -13.65 1.95
CA GLY A 56 8.62 -13.84 1.46
C GLY A 56 9.48 -12.58 1.43
N VAL A 57 9.00 -11.45 1.97
CA VAL A 57 9.77 -10.20 2.04
C VAL A 57 10.50 -10.10 3.38
N MET A 58 11.81 -10.30 3.35
CA MET A 58 12.67 -10.19 4.54
C MET A 58 13.47 -8.89 4.56
N GLY A 59 14.05 -8.53 5.71
CA GLY A 59 14.94 -7.36 5.83
C GLY A 59 14.24 -6.00 6.00
N LEU A 60 12.90 -5.99 6.13
CA LEU A 60 12.15 -4.78 6.44
C LEU A 60 12.20 -4.47 7.94
N THR A 61 12.56 -3.23 8.28
CA THR A 61 12.42 -2.73 9.65
C THR A 61 11.02 -2.19 9.90
N ILE A 62 10.58 -2.21 11.16
CA ILE A 62 9.29 -1.61 11.55
C ILE A 62 9.24 -0.11 11.20
N GLN A 63 10.39 0.57 11.24
CA GLN A 63 10.46 2.00 10.89
C GLN A 63 10.18 2.24 9.41
N ASN A 64 10.70 1.39 8.51
CA ASN A 64 10.42 1.46 7.07
C ASN A 64 8.92 1.31 6.81
N ILE A 65 8.28 0.37 7.50
CA ILE A 65 6.84 0.10 7.37
C ILE A 65 6.03 1.24 7.97
N LYS A 66 6.43 1.77 9.13
CA LYS A 66 5.74 2.89 9.79
C LYS A 66 5.72 4.13 8.91
N SER A 67 6.88 4.55 8.37
CA SER A 67 6.97 5.74 7.53
C SER A 67 6.20 5.57 6.21
N HIS A 68 6.24 4.37 5.62
CA HIS A 68 5.50 4.06 4.40
C HIS A 68 3.99 4.00 4.63
N LEU A 69 3.54 3.33 5.70
CA LEU A 69 2.13 3.27 6.08
C LEU A 69 1.56 4.65 6.38
N GLN A 70 2.33 5.53 7.03
CA GLN A 70 1.91 6.91 7.27
C GLN A 70 1.62 7.63 5.95
N ARG A 71 2.57 7.63 5.01
CA ARG A 71 2.38 8.24 3.68
C ARG A 71 1.25 7.58 2.88
N TYR A 72 1.08 6.27 3.02
CA TYR A 72 0.02 5.51 2.35
C TYR A 72 -1.37 5.92 2.85
N ARG A 73 -1.54 6.12 4.17
CA ARG A 73 -2.79 6.63 4.76
C ARG A 73 -3.13 8.02 4.25
N GLU A 74 -2.16 8.94 4.29
CA GLU A 74 -2.31 10.31 3.77
C GLU A 74 -2.74 10.30 2.28
N LYS A 75 -2.19 9.38 1.48
CA LYS A 75 -2.58 9.21 0.07
C LYS A 75 -3.97 8.62 -0.12
N CYS A 76 -4.38 7.67 0.72
CA CYS A 76 -5.73 7.08 0.68
C CYS A 76 -6.81 8.08 1.07
N GLU A 77 -6.51 8.99 2.00
CA GLU A 77 -7.45 10.04 2.43
C GLU A 77 -7.68 11.10 1.34
N LEU A 78 -6.68 11.33 0.47
CA LEU A 78 -6.74 12.29 -0.63
C LEU A 78 -7.26 11.69 -1.96
N GLY A 79 -7.41 10.36 -2.03
CA GLY A 79 -7.77 9.66 -3.25
C GLY A 79 -8.68 8.48 -2.95
N ALA A 80 -9.98 8.72 -2.94
CA ALA A 80 -11.01 7.69 -3.09
C ALA A 80 -11.05 7.13 -4.54
N GLU A 81 -9.89 6.83 -5.12
CA GLU A 81 -9.77 6.10 -6.39
C GLU A 81 -9.12 4.77 -6.06
N ALA A 82 -9.98 3.76 -5.94
CA ALA A 82 -9.58 2.38 -5.71
C ALA A 82 -8.78 1.87 -6.92
N PRO A 83 -7.48 1.50 -6.77
CA PRO A 83 -6.76 0.88 -7.85
C PRO A 83 -7.11 -0.61 -7.86
N TYR A 84 -8.24 -0.96 -8.46
CA TYR A 84 -8.47 -2.32 -8.96
C TYR A 84 -9.23 -2.32 -10.31
N GLU A 85 -8.88 -1.44 -11.25
CA GLU A 85 -9.19 -1.76 -12.65
C GLU A 85 -8.19 -2.82 -13.15
N VAL A 86 -8.59 -4.06 -12.93
CA VAL A 86 -8.07 -5.23 -13.63
C VAL A 86 -8.19 -4.97 -15.14
N PRO A 87 -7.13 -5.12 -15.95
CA PRO A 87 -7.28 -5.14 -17.40
C PRO A 87 -8.01 -6.44 -17.77
N GLY A 88 -9.33 -6.37 -17.86
CA GLY A 88 -10.13 -7.47 -18.40
C GLY A 88 -9.78 -7.65 -19.88
N PRO A 89 -9.44 -8.86 -20.35
CA PRO A 89 -9.33 -9.11 -21.77
C PRO A 89 -10.71 -8.96 -22.41
N THR A 90 -10.79 -8.06 -23.38
CA THR A 90 -11.75 -8.03 -24.50
C THR A 90 -13.07 -8.79 -24.26
N SER A 91 -14.12 -8.08 -23.83
CA SER A 91 -15.49 -8.54 -24.06
C SER A 91 -16.22 -7.51 -24.91
N LEU A 92 -16.42 -7.93 -26.15
CA LEU A 92 -17.14 -7.31 -27.26
C LEU A 92 -18.42 -6.58 -26.82
N SER A 93 -18.63 -5.46 -27.51
CA SER A 93 -19.82 -4.64 -27.54
C SER A 93 -21.15 -5.41 -27.47
N LYS A 94 -22.01 -5.04 -26.51
CA LYS A 94 -23.47 -5.27 -26.57
C LYS A 94 -24.12 -4.32 -27.58
N ALA A 95 -23.74 -4.41 -28.86
CA ALA A 95 -24.29 -3.56 -29.91
C ALA A 95 -24.70 -4.32 -31.19
N ALA A 96 -24.85 -5.65 -31.16
CA ALA A 96 -25.25 -6.41 -32.34
C ALA A 96 -26.17 -7.59 -32.00
N LEU A 97 -27.25 -7.34 -31.28
CA LEU A 97 -28.37 -8.27 -31.25
C LEU A 97 -29.67 -7.48 -31.29
N ASN A 98 -29.91 -6.84 -32.44
CA ASN A 98 -31.24 -6.41 -32.81
C ASN A 98 -31.54 -6.85 -34.26
N GLN A 99 -32.46 -7.81 -34.32
CA GLN A 99 -33.43 -8.05 -35.38
C GLN A 99 -32.93 -8.30 -36.81
N TYR A 100 -32.87 -9.57 -37.16
CA TYR A 100 -33.27 -10.02 -38.49
C TYR A 100 -34.30 -11.15 -38.32
N ASP A 101 -35.58 -10.82 -38.48
CA ASP A 101 -36.70 -11.75 -38.58
C ASP A 101 -36.74 -12.33 -40.01
N PRO A 102 -36.52 -13.64 -40.21
CA PRO A 102 -36.78 -14.25 -41.50
C PRO A 102 -38.29 -14.52 -41.62
N PHE A 103 -38.90 -13.98 -42.68
CA PHE A 103 -40.33 -14.03 -43.07
C PHE A 103 -41.19 -12.82 -42.66
N THR A 104 -40.98 -11.67 -43.30
CA THR A 104 -42.00 -10.83 -43.97
C THR A 104 -41.31 -9.91 -44.97
#